data_AF-A0A1V6G643-F1
#
_entry.id   AF-A0A1V6G643-F1
#
_cell.length_a   1.000
_cell.length_b   1.000
_cell.length_c   1.000
_cell.angle_alpha   90.00
_cell.angle_beta   90.00
_cell.angle_gamma   90.00
#
_symmetry.space_group_name_H-M   'P 1'
#
loop_
_entity.id
_entity.type
_entity.pdbx_description
1 polymer ?
#
loop_
_entity_poly.entity_id
_entity_poly.type
_entity_poly.pdbx_seq_one_letter_code
_entity_poly.pdbx_strand_id
1 'polypeptide(L)'
;MAFLRSRADVFTDRVAGGRIKECHGDLHLQHICVDGENISVFDCIEFNERFRYGDVASDVAFLAMDLDYNAHQALADAFVQSYVAESGDVGLMDVLRFYKTYRAYVRAKVTSFMLDDAGLDEATKAKALRAAGRYYDLARRYVSRED
;
A
#
# COMPACT_ATOMS: atom_id res chain seq x y z
N MET A 1 -2.40 -16.03 -5.03
CA MET A 1 -3.78 -16.53 -5.32
C MET A 1 -4.33 -17.47 -4.26
N ALA A 2 -3.53 -18.21 -3.48
CA ALA A 2 -4.04 -19.08 -2.42
C ALA A 2 -4.91 -18.30 -1.40
N PHE A 3 -4.41 -17.17 -0.88
CA PHE A 3 -5.15 -16.31 0.05
C PHE A 3 -6.51 -15.86 -0.49
N LEU A 4 -6.56 -15.32 -1.72
CA LEU A 4 -7.81 -14.89 -2.36
C LEU A 4 -8.84 -16.02 -2.49
N ARG A 5 -8.39 -17.25 -2.74
CA ARG A 5 -9.30 -18.41 -2.82
C ARG A 5 -9.75 -18.91 -1.45
N SER A 6 -8.85 -18.93 -0.47
CA SER A 6 -9.12 -19.47 0.87
C SER A 6 -9.80 -18.48 1.81
N ARG A 7 -9.78 -17.19 1.49
CA ARG A 7 -10.35 -16.08 2.29
C ARG A 7 -11.30 -15.21 1.48
N ALA A 8 -11.98 -15.79 0.49
CA ALA A 8 -12.91 -15.08 -0.40
C ALA A 8 -14.11 -14.48 0.37
N ASP A 9 -14.51 -15.14 1.44
CA ASP A 9 -15.50 -14.71 2.43
C ASP A 9 -15.15 -13.33 3.00
N VAL A 10 -13.91 -13.12 3.44
CA VAL A 10 -13.47 -11.84 4.01
C VAL A 10 -13.70 -10.68 3.03
N PHE A 11 -13.39 -10.86 1.75
CA PHE A 11 -13.62 -9.81 0.75
C PHE A 11 -15.11 -9.57 0.50
N THR A 12 -15.92 -10.63 0.55
CA THR A 12 -17.38 -10.53 0.42
C THR A 12 -17.98 -9.76 1.60
N ASP A 13 -17.51 -10.03 2.82
CA ASP A 13 -17.93 -9.32 4.03
C ASP A 13 -17.53 -7.85 3.99
N ARG A 14 -16.35 -7.53 3.43
CA ARG A 14 -15.93 -6.13 3.24
C ARG A 14 -16.82 -5.39 2.25
N VAL A 15 -17.25 -6.04 1.17
CA VAL A 15 -18.25 -5.47 0.25
C VAL A 15 -19.59 -5.27 0.94
N ALA A 16 -20.11 -6.30 1.62
CA ALA A 16 -21.39 -6.24 2.34
C ALA A 16 -21.39 -5.19 3.46
N GLY A 17 -20.25 -5.03 4.14
CA GLY A 17 -20.02 -4.01 5.17
C GLY A 17 -19.76 -2.61 4.63
N GLY A 18 -19.89 -2.40 3.31
CA GLY A 18 -19.74 -1.08 2.69
C GLY A 18 -18.33 -0.50 2.78
N ARG A 19 -17.30 -1.34 2.85
CA ARG A 19 -15.88 -0.94 2.91
C ARG A 19 -15.30 -0.59 1.54
N ILE A 20 -16.06 -0.75 0.47
CA ILE A 20 -15.71 -0.23 -0.85
C ILE A 20 -16.15 1.23 -0.92
N LYS A 21 -15.19 2.15 -1.05
CA LYS A 21 -15.40 3.60 -1.04
C LYS A 21 -14.66 4.26 -2.20
N GLU A 22 -14.94 5.54 -2.40
CA GLU A 22 -14.06 6.41 -3.18
C GLU A 22 -12.86 6.78 -2.32
N CYS A 23 -11.73 6.13 -2.61
CA CYS A 23 -10.49 6.22 -1.88
C CYS A 23 -9.48 7.11 -2.64
N HIS A 24 -8.28 7.31 -2.08
CA HIS A 24 -7.19 8.02 -2.74
C HIS A 24 -6.64 7.24 -3.94
N GLY A 25 -6.59 5.91 -3.83
CA GLY A 25 -6.10 4.98 -4.85
C GLY A 25 -4.57 4.84 -4.90
N ASP A 26 -3.85 5.90 -4.48
CA ASP A 26 -2.38 5.99 -4.43
C ASP A 26 -1.85 6.62 -3.13
N LEU A 27 -2.43 6.28 -1.97
CA LEU A 27 -2.04 6.88 -0.69
C LEU A 27 -0.69 6.34 -0.20
N HIS A 28 0.36 7.15 -0.32
CA HIS A 28 1.70 6.83 0.20
C HIS A 28 2.46 8.11 0.60
N LEU A 29 3.66 8.00 1.20
CA LEU A 29 4.30 9.11 1.90
C LEU A 29 4.59 10.34 1.05
N GLN A 30 4.82 10.15 -0.26
CA GLN A 30 5.08 11.26 -1.18
C GLN A 30 3.88 12.19 -1.36
N HIS A 31 2.68 11.72 -1.00
CA HIS A 31 1.39 12.40 -1.16
C HIS A 31 0.87 12.99 0.16
N ILE A 32 1.72 13.04 1.19
CA ILE A 32 1.39 13.58 2.51
C ILE A 32 2.37 14.69 2.87
N CYS A 33 1.85 15.88 3.15
CA CYS A 33 2.61 17.00 3.66
C CYS A 33 2.24 17.25 5.13
N VAL A 34 3.25 17.43 5.97
CA VAL A 34 3.10 17.77 7.39
C VAL A 34 3.68 19.15 7.63
N ASP A 35 2.85 20.09 8.05
CA ASP A 35 3.21 21.47 8.36
C ASP A 35 2.74 21.82 9.78
N GLY A 36 3.63 21.67 10.75
CA GLY A 36 3.29 21.77 12.17
C GLY A 36 2.26 20.72 12.57
N GLU A 37 1.07 21.18 12.97
CA GLU A 37 -0.08 20.34 13.33
C GLU A 37 -0.97 20.00 12.13
N ASN A 38 -0.73 20.62 10.96
CA ASN A 38 -1.54 20.40 9.77
C ASN A 38 -1.01 19.21 8.96
N ILE A 39 -1.93 18.34 8.56
CA ILE A 39 -1.65 17.24 7.63
C ILE A 39 -2.48 17.47 6.36
N SER A 40 -1.79 17.55 5.21
CA SER A 40 -2.42 17.64 3.89
C SER A 40 -2.15 16.37 3.10
N VAL A 41 -3.20 15.78 2.54
CA VAL A 41 -3.11 14.63 1.62
C VAL A 41 -3.52 15.12 0.22
N PHE A 42 -2.69 14.87 -0.79
CA PHE A 42 -2.85 15.42 -2.13
C PHE A 42 -2.49 14.39 -3.22
N ASP A 43 -2.76 14.71 -4.49
CA ASP A 43 -2.48 13.82 -5.64
C ASP A 43 -3.26 12.50 -5.62
N CYS A 44 -4.56 12.57 -5.30
CA CYS A 44 -5.46 11.43 -5.41
C CYS A 44 -5.77 11.10 -6.87
N ILE A 45 -6.07 9.83 -7.18
CA ILE A 45 -6.41 9.44 -8.55
C ILE A 45 -7.83 9.89 -8.89
N GLU A 46 -7.95 11.01 -9.62
CA GLU A 46 -9.25 11.59 -10.00
C GLU A 46 -9.80 11.04 -11.34
N PHE A 47 -8.93 10.57 -12.22
CA PHE A 47 -9.26 10.28 -13.62
C PHE A 47 -9.65 8.83 -13.90
N ASN A 48 -9.42 7.91 -12.96
CA ASN A 48 -9.70 6.49 -13.15
C ASN A 48 -10.50 5.91 -12.00
N GLU A 49 -11.80 5.74 -12.24
CA GLU A 49 -12.75 5.20 -11.26
C GLU A 49 -12.32 3.84 -10.71
N ARG A 50 -11.75 2.98 -11.54
CA ARG A 50 -11.31 1.65 -11.13
C ARG A 50 -10.12 1.69 -10.15
N PHE A 51 -9.37 2.79 -10.12
CA PHE A 51 -8.26 2.98 -9.19
C PHE A 51 -8.66 3.68 -7.89
N ARG A 52 -9.71 4.53 -7.91
CA ARG A 52 -10.24 5.18 -6.70
C ARG A 52 -11.33 4.40 -5.99
N TYR A 53 -12.20 3.68 -6.71
CA TYR A 53 -13.25 2.86 -6.09
C TYR A 53 -12.69 1.52 -5.68
N GLY A 54 -12.42 1.38 -4.39
CA GLY A 54 -11.75 0.20 -3.85
C GLY A 54 -12.02 0.01 -2.38
N ASP A 55 -11.44 -1.07 -1.86
CA ASP A 55 -11.45 -1.36 -0.44
C ASP A 55 -10.58 -0.35 0.31
N VAL A 56 -11.14 0.33 1.32
CA VAL A 56 -10.39 1.29 2.16
C VAL A 56 -9.13 0.68 2.78
N ALA A 57 -9.12 -0.63 3.05
CA ALA A 57 -7.95 -1.33 3.58
C ALA A 57 -6.77 -1.33 2.60
N SER A 58 -7.03 -1.20 1.28
CA SER A 58 -5.98 -1.12 0.27
C SER A 58 -5.15 0.17 0.38
N ASP A 59 -5.79 1.29 0.70
CA ASP A 59 -5.11 2.58 0.86
C ASP A 59 -4.39 2.67 2.21
N VAL A 60 -5.03 2.20 3.28
CA VAL A 60 -4.39 2.09 4.60
C VAL A 60 -3.15 1.19 4.51
N ALA A 61 -3.27 0.03 3.86
CA ALA A 61 -2.15 -0.87 3.66
C ALA A 61 -1.04 -0.26 2.79
N PHE A 62 -1.38 0.61 1.84
CA PHE A 62 -0.37 1.24 1.00
C PHE A 62 0.49 2.21 1.82
N LEU A 63 -0.12 3.11 2.60
CA LEU A 63 0.63 4.01 3.47
C LEU A 63 1.44 3.24 4.51
N ALA A 64 0.85 2.22 5.15
CA ALA A 64 1.54 1.37 6.11
C ALA A 64 2.73 0.62 5.48
N MET A 65 2.58 0.13 4.24
CA MET A 65 3.67 -0.51 3.51
C MET A 65 4.79 0.47 3.17
N ASP A 66 4.44 1.70 2.77
CA ASP A 66 5.43 2.71 2.42
C ASP A 66 6.20 3.20 3.67
N LEU A 67 5.55 3.26 4.83
CA LEU A 67 6.22 3.46 6.13
C LEU A 67 7.21 2.33 6.44
N ASP A 68 6.82 1.06 6.27
CA ASP A 68 7.74 -0.07 6.45
C ASP A 68 8.93 -0.02 5.48
N TYR A 69 8.68 0.33 4.21
CA TYR A 69 9.72 0.48 3.19
C TYR A 69 10.76 1.54 3.56
N ASN A 70 10.34 2.57 4.30
CA ASN A 70 11.18 3.64 4.83
C ASN A 70 11.64 3.39 6.28
N ALA A 71 11.55 2.14 6.78
CA ALA A 71 12.00 1.72 8.11
C ALA A 71 11.27 2.39 9.30
N HIS A 72 10.01 2.76 9.12
CA HIS A 72 9.16 3.37 10.13
C HIS A 72 8.02 2.44 10.59
N GLN A 73 8.34 1.18 10.91
CA GLN A 73 7.37 0.14 11.28
C GLN A 73 6.49 0.55 12.47
N ALA A 74 7.07 1.15 13.52
CA ALA A 74 6.30 1.63 14.66
C ALA A 74 5.24 2.69 14.28
N LEU A 75 5.54 3.55 13.30
CA LEU A 75 4.57 4.51 12.78
C LEU A 75 3.52 3.82 11.89
N ALA A 76 3.90 2.80 11.12
CA ALA A 76 2.96 1.99 10.35
C ALA A 76 1.94 1.31 11.26
N ASP A 77 2.40 0.72 12.36
CA ASP A 77 1.56 0.04 13.34
C ASP A 77 0.65 1.03 14.06
N ALA A 78 1.19 2.17 14.52
CA ALA A 78 0.41 3.22 15.16
C ALA A 78 -0.67 3.77 14.21
N PHE A 79 -0.32 4.03 12.94
CA PHE A 79 -1.27 4.48 11.93
C PHE A 79 -2.42 3.49 11.72
N VAL A 80 -2.11 2.21 11.53
CA VAL A 80 -3.13 1.16 11.34
C VAL A 80 -4.02 1.04 12.56
N GLN A 81 -3.44 1.02 13.77
CA GLN A 81 -4.19 0.91 15.02
C GLN A 81 -5.13 2.11 15.22
N SER A 82 -4.63 3.33 15.01
CA SER A 82 -5.45 4.55 15.08
C SER A 82 -6.57 4.51 14.04
N TYR A 83 -6.30 4.10 12.80
CA TYR A 83 -7.34 3.99 11.78
C TYR A 83 -8.43 2.98 12.18
N VAL A 84 -8.06 1.81 12.67
CA VAL A 84 -9.02 0.78 13.12
C VAL A 84 -9.83 1.29 14.32
N ALA A 85 -9.21 1.97 15.28
CA ALA A 85 -9.88 2.53 16.44
C ALA A 85 -10.92 3.60 16.05
N GLU A 86 -10.56 4.53 15.16
CA GLU A 86 -11.44 5.62 14.73
C GLU A 86 -12.55 5.16 13.78
N SER A 87 -12.25 4.22 12.86
CA SER A 87 -13.21 3.76 11.85
C SER A 87 -14.10 2.59 12.30
N GLY A 88 -13.70 1.89 13.37
CA GLY A 88 -14.29 0.62 13.79
C GLY A 88 -14.12 -0.53 12.78
N ASP A 89 -13.26 -0.40 11.77
CA ASP A 89 -13.03 -1.44 10.75
C ASP A 89 -12.05 -2.51 11.23
N VAL A 90 -12.48 -3.33 12.20
CA VAL A 90 -11.65 -4.42 12.74
C VAL A 90 -11.26 -5.45 11.66
N GLY A 91 -12.16 -5.67 10.69
CA GLY A 91 -11.92 -6.58 9.56
C GLY A 91 -10.84 -6.10 8.58
N LEU A 92 -10.31 -4.89 8.74
CA LEU A 92 -9.14 -4.43 7.99
C LEU A 92 -7.92 -5.30 8.28
N MET A 93 -7.78 -5.76 9.53
CA MET A 93 -6.65 -6.58 9.97
C MET A 93 -6.57 -7.93 9.24
N ASP A 94 -7.71 -8.48 8.82
CA ASP A 94 -7.76 -9.74 8.07
C ASP A 94 -7.17 -9.63 6.67
N VAL A 95 -7.20 -8.44 6.06
CA VAL A 95 -6.73 -8.20 4.68
C VAL A 95 -5.47 -7.34 4.61
N LEU A 96 -5.06 -6.72 5.72
CA LEU A 96 -3.94 -5.78 5.76
C LEU A 96 -2.66 -6.36 5.16
N ARG A 97 -2.23 -7.54 5.64
CA ARG A 97 -1.00 -8.20 5.17
C ARG A 97 -1.08 -8.54 3.68
N PHE A 98 -2.25 -8.95 3.20
CA PHE A 98 -2.49 -9.20 1.78
C PHE A 98 -2.31 -7.94 0.96
N TYR A 99 -2.93 -6.82 1.36
CA TYR A 99 -2.79 -5.56 0.64
C TYR A 99 -1.37 -4.97 0.74
N LYS A 100 -0.69 -5.05 1.89
CA LYS A 100 0.72 -4.63 2.03
C LYS A 100 1.62 -5.41 1.07
N THR A 101 1.44 -6.73 0.99
CA THR A 101 2.16 -7.60 0.04
C THR A 101 1.87 -7.21 -1.41
N TYR A 102 0.60 -7.02 -1.75
CA TYR A 102 0.18 -6.63 -3.09
C TYR A 102 0.77 -5.28 -3.50
N ARG A 103 0.67 -4.25 -2.64
CA ARG A 103 1.19 -2.90 -2.91
C ARG A 103 2.72 -2.90 -3.02
N ALA A 104 3.44 -3.60 -2.14
CA ALA A 104 4.90 -3.75 -2.26
C ALA A 104 5.29 -4.38 -3.60
N TYR A 105 4.60 -5.46 -4.02
CA TYR A 105 4.87 -6.10 -5.31
C TYR A 105 4.53 -5.20 -6.51
N VAL A 106 3.42 -4.46 -6.45
CA VAL A 106 3.06 -3.48 -7.51
C VAL A 106 4.13 -2.40 -7.62
N ARG A 107 4.59 -1.83 -6.50
CA ARG A 107 5.69 -0.85 -6.50
C ARG A 107 6.96 -1.44 -7.10
N ALA A 108 7.35 -2.65 -6.70
CA ALA A 108 8.50 -3.33 -7.26
C ALA A 108 8.41 -3.48 -8.79
N LYS A 109 7.25 -3.94 -9.28
CA LYS A 109 6.98 -4.11 -10.71
C LYS A 109 7.03 -2.79 -11.47
N VAL A 110 6.32 -1.76 -10.99
CA VAL A 110 6.25 -0.45 -11.66
C VAL A 110 7.63 0.21 -11.68
N THR A 111 8.37 0.18 -10.57
CA THR A 111 9.75 0.69 -10.52
C THR A 111 10.66 -0.06 -11.49
N SER A 112 10.44 -1.36 -11.72
CA SER A 112 11.23 -2.14 -12.67
C SER A 112 11.06 -1.70 -14.13
N PHE A 113 9.94 -1.05 -14.50
CA PHE A 113 9.76 -0.53 -15.87
C PHE A 113 10.77 0.54 -16.24
N MET A 114 11.35 1.25 -15.26
CA MET A 114 12.40 2.23 -15.53
C MET A 114 13.69 1.60 -16.09
N LEU A 115 13.89 0.29 -15.94
CA LEU A 115 15.08 -0.39 -16.43
C LEU A 115 15.10 -0.51 -17.95
N ASP A 116 13.92 -0.60 -18.57
CA ASP A 116 13.75 -0.71 -20.02
C ASP A 116 13.67 0.66 -20.72
N ASP A 117 13.67 1.76 -19.96
CA ASP A 117 13.60 3.11 -20.51
C ASP A 117 14.95 3.52 -21.11
N ALA A 118 14.99 3.68 -22.44
CA ALA A 118 16.18 4.11 -23.17
C ALA A 118 16.58 5.58 -22.89
N GLY A 119 15.67 6.39 -22.35
CA GLY A 119 15.90 7.80 -22.01
C GLY A 119 16.56 8.03 -20.66
N LEU A 120 16.69 7.00 -19.81
CA LEU A 120 17.30 7.11 -18.48
C LEU A 120 18.78 6.76 -18.49
N ASP A 121 19.56 7.50 -17.72
CA ASP A 121 20.97 7.19 -17.49
C ASP A 121 21.16 5.95 -16.60
N GLU A 122 22.35 5.35 -16.67
CA GLU A 122 22.68 4.14 -15.90
C GLU A 122 22.62 4.37 -14.38
N ALA A 123 22.88 5.59 -13.91
CA ALA A 123 22.80 5.92 -12.49
C ALA A 123 21.35 5.84 -11.99
N THR A 124 20.41 6.35 -12.77
CA THR A 124 18.97 6.31 -12.48
C THR A 124 18.44 4.89 -12.56
N LYS A 125 18.84 4.12 -13.59
CA LYS A 125 18.51 2.69 -13.69
C LYS A 125 19.04 1.88 -12.51
N ALA A 126 20.27 2.14 -12.08
CA ALA A 126 20.84 1.47 -10.91
C ALA A 126 20.10 1.81 -9.60
N LYS A 127 19.62 3.07 -9.45
CA LYS A 127 18.76 3.45 -8.31
C LYS A 127 17.41 2.73 -8.38
N ALA A 128 16.77 2.68 -9.55
CA ALA A 128 15.51 1.98 -9.76
C ALA A 128 15.64 0.48 -9.46
N LEU A 129 16.71 -0.16 -9.92
CA LEU A 129 16.98 -1.57 -9.65
C LEU A 129 17.06 -1.86 -8.14
N ARG A 130 17.82 -1.03 -7.39
CA ARG A 130 17.93 -1.16 -5.93
C ARG A 130 16.59 -0.96 -5.23
N ALA A 131 15.82 0.04 -5.66
CA ALA A 131 14.50 0.32 -5.09
C ALA A 131 13.51 -0.82 -5.37
N ALA A 132 13.45 -1.31 -6.60
CA ALA A 132 12.62 -2.47 -6.97
C ALA A 132 12.99 -3.72 -6.15
N GLY A 133 14.29 -4.00 -6.00
CA GLY A 133 14.79 -5.10 -5.16
C GLY A 133 14.29 -5.01 -3.72
N ARG A 134 14.43 -3.83 -3.09
CA ARG A 134 13.92 -3.59 -1.72
C ARG A 134 12.41 -3.81 -1.59
N TYR A 135 11.62 -3.41 -2.59
CA TYR A 135 10.18 -3.65 -2.56
C TYR A 135 9.84 -5.15 -2.71
N TYR A 136 10.58 -5.89 -3.55
CA TYR A 136 10.43 -7.35 -3.63
C TYR A 136 10.79 -8.04 -2.30
N ASP A 137 11.87 -7.60 -1.65
CA ASP A 137 12.27 -8.11 -0.33
C ASP A 137 11.21 -7.81 0.73
N LEU A 138 10.63 -6.60 0.71
CA LEU A 138 9.52 -6.24 1.60
C LEU A 138 8.28 -7.10 1.36
N ALA A 139 7.89 -7.30 0.09
CA ALA A 139 6.78 -8.18 -0.26
C ALA A 139 7.04 -9.62 0.21
N ARG A 140 8.27 -10.11 0.10
CA ARG A 140 8.67 -11.43 0.59
C ARG A 140 8.55 -11.53 2.11
N ARG A 141 9.01 -10.51 2.87
CA ARG A 141 8.90 -10.47 4.33
C ARG A 141 7.46 -10.61 4.82
N TYR A 142 6.52 -9.93 4.17
CA TYR A 142 5.11 -10.06 4.54
C TYR A 142 4.56 -11.48 4.36
N VAL A 143 5.11 -12.26 3.42
CA VAL A 143 4.68 -13.63 3.16
C VAL A 143 5.38 -14.64 4.06
N SER A 144 6.60 -14.37 4.54
CA SER A 144 7.46 -15.34 5.24
C SER A 144 7.19 -15.53 6.75
N ARG A 145 6.15 -14.93 7.34
CA ARG A 145 5.80 -15.05 8.78
C ARG A 145 6.94 -14.63 9.74
N GLU A 146 7.79 -13.69 9.35
CA GLU A 146 8.74 -13.05 10.27
C GLU A 146 8.11 -11.77 10.82
N ASP A 147 7.02 -11.92 11.60
CA ASP A 147 6.50 -10.92 12.55
C ASP A 147 5.73 -11.65 13.67
#